data_AF-A0A3A6NYK6-F1
#
_entry.id   AF-A0A3A6NYK6-F1
#
_cell.length_a   1.000
_cell.length_b   1.000
_cell.length_c   1.000
_cell.angle_alpha   90.00
_cell.angle_beta   90.00
_cell.angle_gamma   90.00
#
_symmetry.space_group_name_H-M   'P 1'
#
loop_
_entity.id
_entity.type
_entity.pdbx_description
1 polymer ?
#
loop_
_entity_poly.entity_id
_entity_poly.type
_entity_poly.pdbx_seq_one_letter_code
_entity_poly.pdbx_strand_id
1 'polypeptide(L)'
;MTGLLRQLFISCRAYLCVRTLLGLLFLYAGIMKLGDLQNFATVIDGFGLLPESWVGPAAVMLPALELLAALGLLADMRGALGAVMIMLLLFVAVLSYGILLGLDIDCGCFGPEDPEAQAYGTLRSSLARDMAMMMAAAYLYWWRHTQLTKQSRQGLFIRKK
;
A
#
# COMPACT_ATOMS: atom_id res chain seq x y z
N MET A 1 20.78 -25.34 1.22
CA MET A 1 20.34 -24.00 1.69
C MET A 1 19.11 -23.44 0.97
N THR A 2 18.84 -23.80 -0.30
CA THR A 2 17.66 -23.30 -1.05
C THR A 2 16.31 -23.87 -0.59
N GLY A 3 16.28 -25.10 -0.02
CA GLY A 3 15.04 -25.74 0.45
C GLY A 3 14.46 -25.14 1.75
N LEU A 4 15.31 -24.73 2.68
CA LEU A 4 14.90 -24.22 4.00
C LEU A 4 14.31 -22.80 3.91
N LEU A 5 14.96 -21.91 3.15
CA LEU A 5 14.46 -20.56 2.84
C LEU A 5 13.09 -20.62 2.13
N ARG A 6 12.92 -21.59 1.23
CA ARG A 6 11.66 -21.83 0.52
C ARG A 6 10.57 -22.32 1.47
N GLN A 7 10.87 -23.18 2.45
CA GLN A 7 9.89 -23.61 3.46
C GLN A 7 9.53 -22.52 4.49
N LEU A 8 10.48 -21.65 4.84
CA LEU A 8 10.25 -20.50 5.72
C LEU A 8 9.34 -19.45 5.08
N PHE A 9 9.55 -19.11 3.80
CA PHE A 9 8.61 -18.27 3.04
C PHE A 9 7.22 -18.92 3.03
N ILE A 10 7.14 -20.22 2.81
CA ILE A 10 5.90 -20.99 2.66
C ILE A 10 5.22 -21.31 4.03
N SER A 11 5.58 -20.62 5.10
CA SER A 11 5.04 -20.87 6.44
C SER A 11 3.87 -19.94 6.80
N CYS A 12 2.89 -20.44 7.56
CA CYS A 12 1.78 -19.65 8.12
C CYS A 12 2.29 -18.42 8.90
N ARG A 13 3.44 -18.56 9.58
CA ARG A 13 4.11 -17.46 10.30
C ARG A 13 4.59 -16.35 9.38
N ALA A 14 5.17 -16.68 8.22
CA ALA A 14 5.63 -15.68 7.26
C ALA A 14 4.46 -14.89 6.66
N TYR A 15 3.36 -15.57 6.32
CA TYR A 15 2.12 -14.90 5.91
C TYR A 15 1.62 -13.92 6.99
N LEU A 16 1.55 -14.36 8.24
CA LEU A 16 1.11 -13.51 9.34
C LEU A 16 2.05 -12.30 9.55
N CYS A 17 3.37 -12.52 9.53
CA CYS A 17 4.35 -11.45 9.67
C CYS A 17 4.24 -10.41 8.55
N VAL A 18 4.18 -10.84 7.29
CA VAL A 18 4.08 -9.92 6.14
C VAL A 18 2.74 -9.17 6.16
N ARG A 19 1.64 -9.86 6.48
CA ARG A 19 0.31 -9.23 6.60
C ARG A 19 0.29 -8.18 7.69
N THR A 20 0.78 -8.51 8.89
CA THR A 20 0.82 -7.59 10.02
C THR A 20 1.73 -6.40 9.73
N LEU A 21 2.90 -6.62 9.15
CA LEU A 21 3.84 -5.55 8.80
C LEU A 21 3.23 -4.60 7.77
N LEU A 22 2.61 -5.14 6.71
CA LEU A 22 1.93 -4.32 5.69
C LEU A 22 0.76 -3.53 6.28
N GLY A 23 -0.04 -4.15 7.16
CA GLY A 23 -1.13 -3.47 7.86
C GLY A 23 -0.65 -2.35 8.78
N LEU A 24 0.43 -2.57 9.53
CA LEU A 24 1.02 -1.54 10.40
C LEU A 24 1.61 -0.37 9.60
N LEU A 25 2.23 -0.63 8.44
CA LEU A 25 2.75 0.42 7.56
C LEU A 25 1.62 1.31 7.02
N PHE A 26 0.53 0.70 6.54
CA PHE A 26 -0.66 1.44 6.10
C PHE A 26 -1.30 2.23 7.24
N LEU A 27 -1.38 1.64 8.44
CA LEU A 27 -1.91 2.31 9.62
C LEU A 27 -1.07 3.54 9.99
N TYR A 28 0.25 3.38 10.05
CA TYR A 28 1.17 4.47 10.34
C TYR A 28 1.09 5.58 9.28
N ALA A 29 1.08 5.21 7.99
CA ALA A 29 0.95 6.17 6.91
C ALA A 29 -0.35 6.99 6.98
N GLY A 30 -1.49 6.32 7.20
CA GLY A 30 -2.79 6.97 7.32
C GLY A 30 -2.89 7.89 8.54
N ILE A 31 -2.31 7.50 9.69
CA ILE A 31 -2.25 8.36 10.88
C ILE A 31 -1.43 9.61 10.60
N MET A 32 -0.27 9.47 9.96
CA MET A 32 0.60 10.61 9.66
C MET A 32 -0.09 11.61 8.71
N LYS A 33 -0.82 11.12 7.68
CA LYS A 33 -1.58 11.98 6.77
C LYS A 33 -2.78 12.65 7.43
N LEU A 34 -3.47 11.97 8.35
CA LEU A 34 -4.56 12.59 9.12
C LEU A 34 -4.04 13.61 10.14
N GLY A 35 -2.83 13.42 10.65
CA GLY A 35 -2.19 14.37 11.56
C GLY A 35 -1.92 15.73 10.91
N ASP A 36 -1.78 15.75 9.58
CA ASP A 36 -1.46 16.96 8.82
C ASP A 36 -2.23 17.03 7.50
N LEU A 37 -3.55 17.18 7.63
CA LEU A 37 -4.47 17.27 6.48
C LEU A 37 -4.20 18.50 5.60
N GLN A 38 -3.71 19.61 6.18
CA GLN A 38 -3.40 20.81 5.39
C GLN A 38 -2.23 20.55 4.44
N ASN A 39 -1.13 19.98 4.93
CA ASN A 39 0.02 19.70 4.07
C ASN A 39 -0.30 18.62 3.03
N PHE A 40 -1.03 17.58 3.42
CA PHE A 40 -1.45 16.54 2.47
C PHE A 40 -2.39 17.10 1.37
N ALA A 41 -3.27 18.05 1.71
CA ALA A 41 -4.10 18.75 0.73
C ALA A 41 -3.26 19.57 -0.27
N THR A 42 -2.25 20.32 0.22
CA THR A 42 -1.32 21.08 -0.64
C THR A 42 -0.60 20.17 -1.62
N VAL A 43 -0.20 18.98 -1.19
CA VAL A 43 0.44 18.02 -2.10
C VAL A 43 -0.53 17.45 -3.12
N ILE A 44 -1.75 17.08 -2.72
CA ILE A 44 -2.79 16.64 -3.67
C ILE A 44 -3.05 17.72 -4.72
N ASP A 45 -3.15 18.98 -4.30
CA ASP A 45 -3.34 20.13 -5.19
C ASP A 45 -2.15 20.32 -6.13
N GLY A 46 -0.93 20.13 -5.63
CA GLY A 46 0.30 20.20 -6.43
C GLY A 46 0.38 19.20 -7.57
N PHE A 47 -0.32 18.05 -7.49
CA PHE A 47 -0.43 17.12 -8.62
C PHE A 47 -1.39 17.62 -9.73
N GLY A 48 -2.24 18.62 -9.45
CA GLY A 48 -3.18 19.19 -10.42
C GLY A 48 -4.20 18.19 -10.98
N LEU A 49 -4.44 17.08 -10.27
CA LEU A 49 -5.31 15.98 -10.71
C LEU A 49 -6.80 16.21 -10.39
N LEU A 50 -7.08 17.01 -9.37
CA LEU A 50 -8.44 17.29 -8.89
C LEU A 50 -8.72 18.79 -8.94
N PRO A 51 -9.98 19.21 -9.16
CA PRO A 51 -10.37 20.61 -8.96
C PRO A 51 -10.31 20.98 -7.47
N GLU A 52 -10.05 22.25 -7.17
CA GLU A 52 -9.86 22.78 -5.80
C GLU A 52 -10.95 22.34 -4.80
N SER A 53 -12.21 22.27 -5.24
CA SER A 53 -13.34 21.86 -4.40
C SER A 53 -13.29 20.39 -3.94
N TRP A 54 -12.54 19.54 -4.63
CA TRP A 54 -12.39 18.12 -4.33
C TRP A 54 -11.09 17.79 -3.59
N VAL A 55 -10.12 18.71 -3.54
CA VAL A 55 -8.84 18.51 -2.84
C VAL A 55 -9.07 18.25 -1.35
N GLY A 56 -9.86 19.08 -0.68
CA GLY A 56 -10.18 18.93 0.75
C GLY A 56 -10.84 17.58 1.09
N PRO A 57 -11.93 17.19 0.40
CA PRO A 57 -12.53 15.86 0.56
C PRO A 57 -11.55 14.71 0.30
N ALA A 58 -10.75 14.79 -0.78
CA ALA A 58 -9.78 13.75 -1.10
C ALA A 58 -8.69 13.61 -0.02
N ALA A 59 -8.20 14.73 0.52
CA ALA A 59 -7.21 14.76 1.60
C ALA A 59 -7.68 14.04 2.87
N VAL A 60 -8.99 14.00 3.13
CA VAL A 60 -9.56 13.27 4.28
C VAL A 60 -9.95 11.84 3.91
N MET A 61 -10.55 11.64 2.73
CA MET A 61 -11.04 10.32 2.31
C MET A 61 -9.90 9.33 2.05
N LEU A 62 -8.80 9.77 1.44
CA LEU A 62 -7.67 8.88 1.14
C LEU A 62 -7.07 8.28 2.43
N PRO A 63 -6.66 9.08 3.45
CA PRO A 63 -6.13 8.53 4.68
C PRO A 63 -7.15 7.71 5.47
N ALA A 64 -8.44 8.10 5.44
CA ALA A 64 -9.49 7.30 6.07
C ALA A 64 -9.61 5.91 5.44
N LEU A 65 -9.54 5.82 4.11
CA LEU A 65 -9.55 4.54 3.39
C LEU A 65 -8.30 3.71 3.68
N GLU A 66 -7.13 4.34 3.80
CA GLU A 66 -5.89 3.65 4.20
C GLU A 66 -6.03 3.02 5.59
N LEU A 67 -6.58 3.75 6.56
CA LEU A 67 -6.80 3.25 7.93
C LEU A 67 -7.81 2.10 7.96
N LEU A 68 -8.92 2.23 7.23
CA LEU A 68 -9.91 1.16 7.13
C LEU A 68 -9.32 -0.10 6.48
N ALA A 69 -8.52 0.08 5.42
CA ALA A 69 -7.83 -1.02 4.77
C ALA A 69 -6.78 -1.67 5.69
N ALA A 70 -6.03 -0.87 6.46
CA ALA A 70 -5.07 -1.34 7.45
C ALA A 70 -5.74 -2.19 8.53
N LEU A 71 -6.81 -1.67 9.15
CA LEU A 71 -7.57 -2.37 10.18
C LEU A 71 -8.19 -3.66 9.64
N GLY A 72 -8.78 -3.60 8.44
CA GLY A 72 -9.31 -4.78 7.76
C GLY A 72 -8.24 -5.83 7.47
N LEU A 73 -7.02 -5.41 7.11
CA LEU A 73 -5.91 -6.32 6.84
C LEU A 73 -5.38 -6.96 8.13
N LEU A 74 -5.30 -6.19 9.23
CA LEU A 74 -4.94 -6.71 10.54
C LEU A 74 -5.98 -7.72 11.06
N ALA A 75 -7.27 -7.45 10.83
CA ALA A 75 -8.39 -8.33 11.16
C ALA A 75 -8.59 -9.52 10.19
N ASP A 76 -7.72 -9.70 9.19
CA ASP A 76 -7.80 -10.76 8.17
C ASP A 76 -9.12 -10.77 7.36
N MET A 77 -9.71 -9.60 7.12
CA MET A 77 -10.94 -9.49 6.36
C MET A 77 -10.71 -9.87 4.89
N ARG A 78 -11.62 -10.68 4.34
CA ARG A 78 -11.44 -11.31 3.00
C ARG A 78 -11.27 -10.31 1.85
N GLY A 79 -11.71 -9.05 1.99
CA GLY A 79 -11.58 -7.98 0.99
C GLY A 79 -10.47 -6.95 1.25
N ALA A 80 -9.87 -6.90 2.45
CA ALA A 80 -8.93 -5.85 2.81
C ALA A 80 -7.65 -5.88 1.97
N LEU A 81 -7.13 -7.07 1.66
CA LEU A 81 -5.98 -7.22 0.78
C LEU A 81 -6.23 -6.66 -0.63
N GLY A 82 -7.46 -6.78 -1.14
CA GLY A 82 -7.84 -6.21 -2.44
C GLY A 82 -7.88 -4.68 -2.38
N ALA A 83 -8.44 -4.11 -1.30
CA ALA A 83 -8.46 -2.67 -1.09
C ALA A 83 -7.04 -2.08 -1.00
N VAL A 84 -6.14 -2.73 -0.26
CA VAL A 84 -4.72 -2.33 -0.16
C VAL A 84 -4.04 -2.36 -1.53
N MET A 85 -4.26 -3.41 -2.33
CA MET A 85 -3.69 -3.49 -3.69
C MET A 85 -4.19 -2.37 -4.60
N ILE A 86 -5.48 -2.05 -4.57
CA ILE A 86 -6.06 -0.97 -5.38
C ILE A 86 -5.48 0.38 -4.97
N MET A 87 -5.38 0.65 -3.66
CA MET A 87 -4.78 1.89 -3.15
C MET A 87 -3.30 2.01 -3.53
N LEU A 88 -2.51 0.94 -3.42
CA LEU A 88 -1.12 0.93 -3.85
C LEU A 88 -0.97 1.24 -5.34
N LEU A 89 -1.80 0.65 -6.19
CA LEU A 89 -1.79 0.93 -7.63
C LEU A 89 -2.11 2.40 -7.91
N LEU A 90 -3.08 2.97 -7.19
CA LEU A 90 -3.43 4.38 -7.31
C LEU A 90 -2.25 5.27 -6.91
N PHE A 91 -1.62 5.03 -5.76
CA PHE A 91 -0.47 5.84 -5.32
C PHE A 91 0.73 5.71 -6.24
N VAL A 92 1.07 4.49 -6.68
CA VAL A 92 2.14 4.26 -7.66
C VAL A 92 1.86 5.02 -8.96
N ALA A 93 0.62 5.02 -9.44
CA ALA A 93 0.24 5.74 -10.66
C ALA A 93 0.38 7.26 -10.50
N VAL A 94 -0.13 7.83 -9.40
CA VAL A 94 -0.07 9.27 -9.11
C VAL A 94 1.38 9.73 -8.93
N LEU A 95 2.18 9.01 -8.14
CA LEU A 95 3.60 9.31 -7.93
C LEU A 95 4.39 9.21 -9.23
N SER A 96 4.15 8.18 -10.04
CA SER A 96 4.81 8.03 -11.35
C SER A 96 4.44 9.18 -12.30
N TYR A 97 3.18 9.61 -12.29
CA TYR A 97 2.73 10.77 -13.05
C TYR A 97 3.43 12.05 -12.61
N GLY A 98 3.55 12.30 -11.29
CA GLY A 98 4.29 13.45 -10.77
C GLY A 98 5.76 13.48 -11.19
N ILE A 99 6.43 12.32 -11.18
CA ILE A 99 7.83 12.20 -11.63
C ILE A 99 7.94 12.54 -13.13
N LEU A 100 6.99 12.12 -13.97
CA LEU A 100 6.99 12.42 -15.40
C LEU A 100 6.79 13.92 -15.70
N LEU A 101 6.03 14.60 -14.85
CA LEU A 101 5.82 16.06 -14.90
C LEU A 101 7.02 16.86 -14.37
N GLY A 102 8.02 16.20 -13.79
CA GLY A 102 9.16 16.89 -13.18
C GLY A 102 8.81 17.57 -11.86
N LEU A 103 7.76 17.12 -11.16
CA LEU A 103 7.44 17.59 -9.80
C LEU A 103 8.44 17.06 -8.74
N ASP A 104 9.62 16.58 -9.13
CA ASP A 104 10.61 16.09 -8.17
C ASP A 104 11.37 17.27 -7.54
N ILE A 105 11.98 17.03 -6.38
CA ILE A 105 12.71 18.06 -5.60
C ILE A 105 13.88 18.67 -6.40
N ASP A 106 14.43 17.92 -7.36
CA ASP A 106 15.48 18.39 -8.28
C ASP A 106 15.04 19.59 -9.14
N CYS A 107 13.73 19.80 -9.32
CA CYS A 107 13.16 20.90 -10.11
C CYS A 107 12.73 22.09 -9.24
N GLY A 108 12.87 22.00 -7.91
CA GLY A 108 12.50 23.05 -6.95
C GLY A 108 11.00 23.24 -6.74
N CYS A 109 10.16 22.35 -7.27
CA CYS A 109 8.70 22.45 -7.18
C CYS A 109 8.16 21.99 -5.80
N PHE A 110 8.89 21.07 -5.15
CA PHE A 110 8.74 20.73 -3.74
C PHE A 110 10.12 20.81 -3.10
N GLY A 111 10.36 21.79 -2.23
CA GLY A 111 11.67 22.04 -1.64
C GLY A 111 11.95 21.14 -0.44
N PRO A 112 13.20 21.04 0.05
CA PRO A 112 13.51 20.43 1.35
C PRO A 112 12.80 21.11 2.54
N GLU A 113 12.21 22.28 2.30
CA GLU A 113 11.39 23.04 3.25
C GLU A 113 9.92 22.57 3.28
N ASP A 114 9.47 21.77 2.31
CA ASP A 114 8.13 21.21 2.31
C ASP A 114 8.00 20.09 3.36
N PRO A 115 6.98 20.14 4.23
CA PRO A 115 6.77 19.16 5.30
C PRO A 115 6.68 17.71 4.80
N GLU A 116 6.23 17.50 3.56
CA GLU A 116 6.21 16.18 2.94
C GLU A 116 7.60 15.65 2.55
N ALA A 117 8.53 16.50 2.11
CA ALA A 117 9.92 16.09 1.86
C ALA A 117 10.61 15.72 3.19
N GLN A 118 10.27 16.40 4.29
CA GLN A 118 10.77 16.11 5.63
C GLN A 118 10.15 14.84 6.24
N ALA A 119 8.88 14.56 5.98
CA ALA A 119 8.17 13.40 6.53
C ALA A 119 8.28 12.12 5.67
N TYR A 120 8.38 12.25 4.34
CA TYR A 120 8.26 11.12 3.40
C TYR A 120 9.45 10.96 2.44
N GLY A 121 10.37 11.92 2.39
CA GLY A 121 11.54 11.91 1.50
C GLY A 121 11.19 12.29 0.05
N THR A 122 12.12 12.03 -0.88
CA THR A 122 11.89 12.25 -2.32
C THR A 122 10.68 11.49 -2.88
N LEU A 123 10.03 12.02 -3.93
CA LEU A 123 8.95 11.30 -4.64
C LEU A 123 9.39 9.88 -5.03
N ARG A 124 10.66 9.72 -5.44
CA ARG A 124 11.27 8.42 -5.78
C ARG A 124 11.35 7.46 -4.60
N SER A 125 11.65 7.95 -3.39
CA SER A 125 11.66 7.10 -2.19
C SER A 125 10.26 6.67 -1.78
N SER A 126 9.25 7.53 -1.93
CA SER A 126 7.85 7.16 -1.72
C SER A 126 7.41 6.09 -2.72
N LEU A 127 7.73 6.27 -4.00
CA LEU A 127 7.45 5.28 -5.05
C LEU A 127 8.14 3.93 -4.76
N ALA A 128 9.41 3.95 -4.35
CA ALA A 128 10.15 2.73 -4.02
C ALA A 128 9.52 1.97 -2.84
N ARG A 129 9.04 2.70 -1.82
CA ARG A 129 8.33 2.13 -0.68
C ARG A 129 7.01 1.49 -1.09
N ASP A 130 6.24 2.17 -1.93
CA ASP A 130 4.96 1.65 -2.44
C ASP A 130 5.17 0.42 -3.34
N MET A 131 6.22 0.41 -4.15
CA MET A 131 6.62 -0.77 -4.93
C MET A 131 6.99 -1.96 -4.03
N ALA A 132 7.73 -1.72 -2.95
CA ALA A 132 8.05 -2.77 -1.97
C ALA A 132 6.79 -3.31 -1.27
N MET A 133 5.87 -2.42 -0.88
CA MET A 133 4.57 -2.80 -0.32
C MET A 133 3.70 -3.56 -1.32
N MET A 134 3.73 -3.17 -2.60
CA MET A 134 3.00 -3.85 -3.68
C MET A 134 3.54 -5.25 -3.92
N MET A 135 4.86 -5.45 -3.87
CA MET A 135 5.47 -6.78 -3.92
C MET A 135 5.04 -7.65 -2.72
N ALA A 136 5.01 -7.08 -1.51
CA ALA A 136 4.53 -7.79 -0.32
C ALA A 136 3.04 -8.18 -0.43
N ALA A 137 2.20 -7.28 -0.94
CA ALA A 137 0.79 -7.54 -1.14
C ALA A 137 0.54 -8.59 -2.24
N ALA A 138 1.30 -8.54 -3.34
CA ALA A 138 1.28 -9.56 -4.40
C ALA A 138 1.70 -10.94 -3.87
N TYR A 139 2.73 -10.97 -3.00
CA TYR A 139 3.14 -12.19 -2.31
C TYR A 139 2.02 -12.80 -1.45
N LEU A 140 1.33 -11.97 -0.65
CA LEU A 140 0.17 -12.42 0.14
C LEU A 140 -0.97 -12.93 -0.74
N TYR A 141 -1.22 -12.27 -1.88
CA TYR A 141 -2.27 -12.67 -2.82
C TYR A 141 -1.96 -14.02 -3.47
N TRP A 142 -0.72 -14.21 -3.92
CA TRP A 142 -0.24 -15.48 -4.47
C TRP A 142 -0.33 -16.60 -3.42
N TRP A 143 0.13 -16.35 -2.20
CA TRP A 143 0.03 -17.29 -1.08
C TRP A 143 -1.42 -17.76 -0.86
N ARG A 144 -2.37 -16.81 -0.80
CA ARG A 144 -3.78 -17.11 -0.59
C ARG A 144 -4.38 -17.94 -1.74
N HIS A 145 -4.03 -17.64 -2.99
CA HIS A 145 -4.49 -18.41 -4.16
C HIS A 145 -3.94 -19.85 -4.19
N THR A 146 -2.67 -20.05 -3.82
CA THR A 146 -2.07 -21.40 -3.80
C THR A 146 -2.66 -22.30 -2.71
N GLN A 147 -3.12 -21.75 -1.59
CA GLN A 147 -3.77 -22.51 -0.53
C GLN A 147 -5.22 -22.89 -0.90
N LEU A 148 -5.95 -21.99 -1.57
CA LEU A 148 -7.31 -22.26 -2.06
C LEU A 148 -7.35 -23.39 -3.11
N THR A 149 -6.35 -23.43 -3.99
CA THR A 149 -6.21 -24.50 -5.00
C THR A 149 -5.80 -25.85 -4.38
N LYS A 150 -4.99 -25.86 -3.32
CA LYS A 150 -4.67 -27.10 -2.57
C LYS A 150 -5.88 -27.68 -1.86
N GLN A 151 -6.71 -26.85 -1.23
CA GLN A 151 -7.90 -27.28 -0.48
C GLN A 151 -8.98 -27.88 -1.40
N SER A 152 -9.20 -27.28 -2.59
CA SER A 152 -10.18 -27.76 -3.58
C SER A 152 -9.75 -29.09 -4.23
N ARG A 153 -8.46 -29.35 -4.43
CA ARG A 153 -7.95 -30.67 -4.85
C ARG A 153 -8.13 -31.75 -3.78
N GLN A 154 -7.94 -31.44 -2.50
CA GLN A 154 -8.14 -32.42 -1.42
C GLN A 154 -9.63 -32.73 -1.17
N GLY A 155 -10.51 -31.74 -1.27
CA GLY A 155 -11.96 -31.96 -1.16
C GLY A 155 -12.53 -32.85 -2.28
N LEU A 156 -11.98 -32.75 -3.50
CA LEU A 156 -12.37 -33.62 -4.62
C LEU A 156 -11.86 -35.07 -4.44
N PHE A 157 -10.72 -35.24 -3.77
CA PHE A 157 -10.14 -36.57 -3.50
C PHE A 157 -10.90 -37.34 -2.41
N ILE A 158 -11.42 -36.65 -1.38
CA ILE A 158 -12.23 -37.27 -0.32
C ILE A 158 -13.63 -37.67 -0.83
N ARG A 159 -14.24 -36.89 -1.74
CA ARG A 159 -15.57 -37.22 -2.28
C ARG A 159 -15.58 -38.41 -3.26
N LYS A 160 -14.41 -38.86 -3.73
CA LYS A 160 -14.26 -40.00 -4.65
C LYS A 160 -13.88 -41.32 -3.95
N LYS A 161 -13.75 -41.34 -2.63
CA LYS A 161 -13.56 -42.55 -1.81
C LYS A 161 -14.86 -42.89 -1.09
#